data_AF-A0A101W5A5-F1
#
_entry.id   AF-A0A101W5A5-F1
#
_cell.length_a   1.000
_cell.length_b   1.000
_cell.length_c   1.000
_cell.angle_alpha   90.00
_cell.angle_beta   90.00
_cell.angle_gamma   90.00
#
_symmetry.space_group_name_H-M   'P 1'
#
loop_
_entity.id
_entity.type
_entity.pdbx_description
1 polymer ?
#
loop_
_entity_poly.entity_id
_entity_poly.type
_entity_poly.pdbx_seq_one_letter_code
_entity_poly.pdbx_strand_id
1 'polypeptide(L)'
;METIKTQHELRAAILRLEYQQAEEGKALKEQFQTAYNSVKPANIILNTLKDLGDSDFIKDGILNTSVGFGTGYLSKMLFQGVVNSPIKKLLGSALMFGITNIVAKNPDGIKAMASKIFKLFGSHSTEKVNETEKSDPYE
;
A
#
# COMPACT_ATOMS: atom_id res chain seq x y z
N MET A 1 -52.58 21.05 -24.38
CA MET A 1 -53.26 19.97 -23.67
C MET A 1 -54.43 19.54 -24.53
N GLU A 2 -54.45 18.29 -24.98
CA GLU A 2 -55.61 17.75 -25.70
C GLU A 2 -56.79 17.64 -24.72
N THR A 3 -57.97 18.05 -25.17
CA THR A 3 -59.18 17.99 -24.36
C THR A 3 -59.79 16.61 -24.50
N ILE A 4 -59.76 15.83 -23.42
CA ILE A 4 -60.36 14.50 -23.36
C ILE A 4 -61.88 14.69 -23.28
N LYS A 5 -62.62 14.24 -24.29
CA LYS A 5 -64.07 14.43 -24.39
C LYS A 5 -64.85 13.12 -24.29
N THR A 6 -64.18 11.98 -24.49
CA THR A 6 -64.81 10.65 -24.50
C THR A 6 -64.16 9.67 -23.52
N GLN A 7 -64.90 8.66 -23.07
CA GLN A 7 -64.37 7.60 -22.18
C GLN A 7 -63.19 6.84 -22.81
N HIS A 8 -63.17 6.69 -24.13
CA HIS A 8 -62.10 5.99 -24.84
C HIS A 8 -60.79 6.80 -24.84
N GLU A 9 -60.87 8.11 -25.12
CA GLU A 9 -59.73 9.03 -25.01
C GLU A 9 -59.17 9.09 -23.59
N LEU A 10 -60.04 9.01 -22.56
CA LEU A 10 -59.59 8.99 -21.17
C LEU A 10 -58.75 7.76 -20.87
N ARG A 11 -59.19 6.57 -21.30
CA ARG A 11 -58.43 5.33 -21.10
C ARG A 11 -57.11 5.32 -21.88
N ALA A 12 -57.11 5.82 -23.11
CA ALA A 12 -55.90 5.96 -23.91
C ALA A 12 -54.90 6.93 -23.27
N ALA A 13 -55.38 8.04 -22.71
CA ALA A 13 -54.56 8.99 -21.99
C ALA A 13 -53.97 8.40 -20.69
N ILE A 14 -54.76 7.62 -19.94
CA ILE A 14 -54.28 6.91 -18.75
C ILE A 14 -53.16 5.94 -19.11
N LEU A 15 -53.36 5.08 -20.11
CA LEU A 15 -52.33 4.12 -20.55
C LEU A 15 -51.04 4.83 -21.01
N ARG A 16 -51.18 5.95 -21.73
CA ARG A 16 -50.04 6.76 -22.16
C ARG A 16 -49.28 7.33 -20.95
N LEU A 17 -50.00 7.86 -19.97
CA LEU A 17 -49.41 8.44 -18.76
C LEU A 17 -48.76 7.38 -17.88
N GLU A 18 -49.35 6.20 -17.75
CA GLU A 18 -48.77 5.06 -17.02
C GLU A 18 -47.47 4.60 -17.67
N TYR A 19 -47.44 4.49 -19.00
CA TYR A 19 -46.23 4.16 -19.75
C TYR A 19 -45.14 5.22 -19.55
N GLN A 20 -45.51 6.50 -19.67
CA GLN A 20 -44.60 7.61 -19.47
C GLN A 20 -44.05 7.64 -18.04
N GLN A 21 -44.89 7.44 -17.04
CA GLN A 21 -44.50 7.38 -15.63
C GLN A 21 -43.56 6.19 -15.34
N ALA A 22 -43.81 5.04 -15.97
CA ALA A 22 -42.96 3.87 -15.81
C ALA A 22 -41.55 4.10 -16.39
N GLU A 23 -41.46 4.73 -17.56
CA GLU A 23 -40.18 5.09 -18.19
C GLU A 23 -39.43 6.17 -17.41
N GLU A 24 -40.13 7.23 -16.98
CA GLU A 24 -39.54 8.27 -16.12
C GLU A 24 -39.04 7.70 -14.79
N GLY A 25 -39.79 6.77 -14.19
CA GLY A 25 -39.39 6.07 -12.96
C GLY A 25 -38.13 5.22 -13.11
N LYS A 26 -37.96 4.54 -14.26
CA LYS A 26 -36.71 3.80 -14.55
C LYS A 26 -35.53 4.73 -14.69
N ALA A 27 -35.68 5.81 -15.47
CA ALA A 27 -34.61 6.79 -15.66
C ALA A 27 -34.18 7.43 -14.33
N LEU A 28 -35.14 7.76 -13.46
CA LEU A 28 -34.86 8.29 -12.14
C LEU A 28 -34.09 7.29 -11.26
N LYS A 29 -34.47 6.01 -11.31
CA LYS A 29 -33.78 4.95 -10.57
C LYS A 29 -32.34 4.76 -11.04
N GLU A 30 -32.09 4.81 -12.34
CA GLU A 30 -30.74 4.72 -12.91
C GLU A 30 -29.86 5.91 -12.52
N GLN A 31 -30.41 7.13 -12.58
CA GLN A 31 -29.71 8.33 -12.12
C GLN A 31 -29.42 8.27 -10.63
N PHE A 32 -30.37 7.81 -9.81
CA PHE A 32 -30.17 7.63 -8.38
C PHE A 32 -29.10 6.59 -8.09
N GLN A 33 -29.10 5.44 -8.77
CA GLN A 33 -28.10 4.40 -8.62
C GLN A 33 -26.70 4.92 -8.98
N THR A 34 -26.61 5.70 -10.05
CA THR A 34 -25.35 6.31 -10.52
C THR A 34 -24.83 7.34 -9.52
N ALA A 35 -25.68 8.25 -9.07
CA ALA A 35 -25.34 9.24 -8.03
C ALA A 35 -24.95 8.55 -6.72
N TYR A 36 -25.73 7.56 -6.27
CA TYR A 36 -25.44 6.78 -5.08
C TYR A 36 -24.08 6.07 -5.18
N ASN A 37 -23.77 5.51 -6.34
CA ASN A 37 -22.48 4.90 -6.58
C ASN A 37 -21.34 5.93 -6.66
N SER A 38 -21.58 7.17 -7.11
CA SER A 38 -20.53 8.20 -7.16
C SER A 38 -20.20 8.80 -5.80
N VAL A 39 -21.17 8.88 -4.86
CA VAL A 39 -20.91 9.33 -3.47
C VAL A 39 -20.37 8.22 -2.56
N LYS A 40 -20.30 6.96 -3.01
CA LYS A 40 -19.67 5.89 -2.21
C LYS A 40 -18.20 6.23 -1.97
N PRO A 41 -17.74 6.27 -0.70
CA PRO A 41 -16.35 6.58 -0.38
C PRO A 41 -15.35 5.69 -1.11
N ALA A 42 -15.70 4.42 -1.31
CA ALA A 42 -14.87 3.47 -2.06
C ALA A 42 -14.64 3.90 -3.52
N ASN A 43 -15.66 4.42 -4.21
CA ASN A 43 -15.52 4.89 -5.59
C ASN A 43 -14.78 6.22 -5.68
N ILE A 44 -14.91 7.08 -4.68
CA ILE A 44 -14.14 8.34 -4.58
C ILE A 44 -12.65 8.01 -4.37
N ILE A 45 -12.32 7.09 -3.47
CA ILE A 45 -10.93 6.65 -3.25
C ILE A 45 -10.38 5.98 -4.51
N LEU A 46 -11.15 5.10 -5.16
CA LEU A 46 -10.69 4.42 -6.36
C LEU A 46 -10.45 5.38 -7.53
N ASN A 47 -11.37 6.32 -7.76
CA ASN A 47 -11.21 7.32 -8.81
C ASN A 47 -10.07 8.29 -8.50
N THR A 48 -9.94 8.76 -7.25
CA THR A 48 -8.80 9.62 -6.89
C THR A 48 -7.47 8.89 -6.99
N LEU A 49 -7.38 7.61 -6.59
CA LEU A 49 -6.17 6.81 -6.78
C LEU A 49 -5.87 6.52 -8.25
N LYS A 50 -6.89 6.36 -9.10
CA LYS A 50 -6.72 6.18 -10.55
C LYS A 50 -6.22 7.46 -11.22
N ASP A 51 -6.85 8.59 -10.92
CA ASP A 51 -6.47 9.90 -11.46
C ASP A 51 -5.08 10.33 -10.97
N LEU A 52 -4.74 10.01 -9.71
CA LEU A 52 -3.41 10.24 -9.16
C LEU A 52 -2.38 9.27 -9.74
N GLY A 53 -2.77 8.00 -9.91
CA GLY A 53 -1.94 6.92 -10.41
C GLY A 53 -1.55 7.05 -11.88
N ASP A 54 -2.19 7.91 -12.66
CA ASP A 54 -1.78 8.22 -14.04
C ASP A 54 -0.56 9.16 -14.12
N SER A 55 -0.19 9.81 -13.01
CA SER A 55 1.02 10.64 -12.93
C SER A 55 2.23 9.84 -12.41
N ASP A 56 3.34 9.85 -13.14
CA ASP A 56 4.55 9.08 -12.76
C ASP A 56 5.12 9.50 -11.39
N PHE A 57 4.99 10.78 -11.03
CA PHE A 57 5.40 11.30 -9.72
C PHE A 57 4.64 10.65 -8.54
N ILE A 58 3.34 10.39 -8.71
CA ILE A 58 2.53 9.80 -7.64
C ILE A 58 2.67 8.27 -7.63
N LYS A 59 2.92 7.63 -8.79
CA LYS A 59 3.31 6.21 -8.81
C LYS A 59 4.55 5.99 -7.96
N ASP A 60 5.59 6.80 -8.13
CA ASP A 60 6.82 6.71 -7.34
C ASP A 60 6.55 7.02 -5.86
N GLY A 61 5.71 8.01 -5.56
CA GLY A 61 5.31 8.34 -4.18
C GLY A 61 4.53 7.21 -3.48
N ILE A 62 3.56 6.59 -4.15
CA ILE A 62 2.76 5.47 -3.62
C ILE A 62 3.61 4.21 -3.53
N LEU A 63 4.46 3.93 -4.52
CA LEU A 63 5.39 2.80 -4.46
C LEU A 63 6.36 2.97 -3.28
N ASN A 64 7.01 4.12 -3.15
CA ASN A 64 7.93 4.39 -2.05
C ASN A 64 7.20 4.37 -0.69
N THR A 65 5.99 4.90 -0.62
CA THR A 65 5.16 4.85 0.59
C THR A 65 4.75 3.42 0.93
N SER A 66 4.27 2.63 -0.04
CA SER A 66 3.88 1.22 0.15
C SER A 66 5.08 0.35 0.52
N VAL A 67 6.25 0.63 -0.02
CA VAL A 67 7.52 0.00 0.37
C VAL A 67 7.92 0.43 1.78
N GLY A 68 7.76 1.71 2.15
CA GLY A 68 8.02 2.21 3.50
C GLY A 68 7.08 1.62 4.56
N PHE A 69 5.78 1.52 4.26
CA PHE A 69 4.78 0.87 5.10
C PHE A 69 4.97 -0.64 5.15
N GLY A 70 5.25 -1.28 4.01
CA GLY A 70 5.52 -2.71 3.93
C GLY A 70 6.79 -3.08 4.69
N THR A 71 7.88 -2.37 4.45
CA THR A 71 9.18 -2.56 5.14
C THR A 71 9.07 -2.21 6.61
N GLY A 72 8.38 -1.12 6.97
CA GLY A 72 8.15 -0.71 8.35
C GLY A 72 7.26 -1.70 9.12
N TYR A 73 6.21 -2.23 8.48
CA TYR A 73 5.34 -3.24 9.06
C TYR A 73 6.03 -4.60 9.16
N LEU A 74 6.79 -5.01 8.14
CA LEU A 74 7.64 -6.21 8.20
C LEU A 74 8.72 -6.07 9.27
N SER A 75 9.37 -4.92 9.36
CA SER A 75 10.33 -4.59 10.42
C SER A 75 9.65 -4.70 11.80
N LYS A 76 8.49 -4.06 11.98
CA LYS A 76 7.69 -4.16 13.21
C LYS A 76 7.30 -5.62 13.53
N MET A 77 6.92 -6.40 12.52
CA MET A 77 6.62 -7.83 12.68
C MET A 77 7.84 -8.64 13.14
N LEU A 78 9.03 -8.35 12.59
CA LEU A 78 10.27 -9.05 12.90
C LEU A 78 10.87 -8.65 14.25
N PHE A 79 10.88 -7.36 14.57
CA PHE A 79 11.51 -6.80 15.77
C PHE A 79 10.57 -6.75 16.98
N GLN A 80 9.29 -6.43 16.78
CA GLN A 80 8.35 -6.22 17.90
C GLN A 80 7.60 -7.51 18.32
N GLY A 81 7.87 -8.66 17.69
CA GLY A 81 7.38 -9.96 18.16
C GLY A 81 5.86 -10.15 18.10
N VAL A 82 5.12 -9.28 17.40
CA VAL A 82 3.65 -9.25 17.38
C VAL A 82 3.02 -10.42 16.60
N VAL A 83 3.82 -11.17 15.83
CA VAL A 83 3.34 -12.35 15.10
C VAL A 83 3.78 -13.61 15.84
N ASN A 84 2.81 -14.36 16.37
CA ASN A 84 2.99 -15.73 16.84
C ASN A 84 3.83 -16.50 15.79
N SER A 85 4.93 -17.09 16.23
CA SER A 85 5.76 -18.21 15.73
C SER A 85 6.06 -18.52 14.24
N PRO A 86 5.15 -18.72 13.25
CA PRO A 86 5.53 -19.36 11.98
C PRO A 86 6.46 -18.55 11.05
N ILE A 87 6.25 -17.25 10.89
CA ILE A 87 7.05 -16.43 9.96
C ILE A 87 8.50 -16.29 10.47
N LYS A 88 8.66 -16.05 11.78
CA LYS A 88 9.98 -16.01 12.43
C LYS A 88 10.71 -17.36 12.29
N LYS A 89 9.98 -18.48 12.45
CA LYS A 89 10.54 -19.82 12.25
C LYS A 89 10.96 -20.05 10.80
N LEU A 90 10.15 -19.64 9.82
CA LEU A 90 10.48 -19.79 8.41
C LEU A 90 11.73 -18.98 8.04
N LEU A 91 11.81 -17.72 8.46
CA LEU A 91 12.98 -16.87 8.21
C LEU A 91 14.22 -17.39 8.93
N GLY A 92 14.09 -17.83 10.18
CA GLY A 92 15.17 -18.46 10.93
C GLY A 92 15.67 -19.75 10.28
N SER A 93 14.76 -20.60 9.80
CA SER A 93 15.09 -21.83 9.08
C SER A 93 15.75 -21.55 7.73
N ALA A 94 15.29 -20.55 6.98
CA ALA A 94 15.90 -20.14 5.72
C ALA A 94 17.33 -19.61 5.94
N LEU A 95 17.52 -18.77 6.96
CA LEU A 95 18.84 -18.27 7.36
C LEU A 95 19.75 -19.44 7.76
N MET A 96 19.26 -20.33 8.63
CA MET A 96 20.01 -21.49 9.10
C MET A 96 20.38 -22.43 7.94
N PHE A 97 19.47 -22.65 6.99
CA PHE A 97 19.72 -23.46 5.79
C PHE A 97 20.79 -22.82 4.89
N GLY A 98 20.72 -21.49 4.70
CA GLY A 98 21.73 -20.73 3.96
C GLY A 98 23.11 -20.84 4.60
N ILE A 99 23.20 -20.63 5.91
CA ILE A 99 24.45 -20.79 6.67
C ILE A 99 24.95 -22.23 6.57
N THR A 100 24.10 -23.22 6.82
CA THR A 100 24.45 -24.65 6.80
C THR A 100 24.98 -25.10 5.45
N ASN A 101 24.37 -24.65 4.34
CA ASN A 101 24.85 -24.96 3.00
C ASN A 101 26.23 -24.34 2.71
N ILE A 102 26.52 -23.15 3.25
CA ILE A 102 27.85 -22.54 3.15
C ILE A 102 28.85 -23.29 4.02
N VAL A 103 28.50 -23.66 5.26
CA VAL A 103 29.35 -24.46 6.16
C VAL A 103 29.73 -25.79 5.52
N ALA A 104 28.73 -26.49 4.98
CA ALA A 104 28.89 -27.83 4.41
C ALA A 104 29.79 -27.83 3.17
N LYS A 105 29.83 -26.73 2.42
CA LYS A 105 30.62 -26.62 1.19
C LYS A 105 31.98 -25.94 1.40
N ASN A 106 32.08 -24.95 2.30
CA ASN A 106 33.28 -24.16 2.54
C ASN A 106 33.31 -23.61 3.99
N PRO A 107 33.98 -24.29 4.94
CA PRO A 107 34.05 -23.83 6.33
C PRO A 107 34.71 -22.45 6.49
N ASP A 108 35.65 -22.09 5.61
CA ASP A 108 36.29 -20.77 5.59
C ASP A 108 35.36 -19.63 5.14
N GLY A 109 34.30 -19.95 4.39
CA GLY A 109 33.32 -18.98 3.92
C GLY A 109 32.57 -18.28 5.04
N ILE A 110 32.35 -18.98 6.16
CA ILE A 110 31.73 -18.40 7.37
C ILE A 110 32.64 -17.35 7.98
N LYS A 111 33.95 -17.61 8.08
CA LYS A 111 34.91 -16.68 8.71
C LYS A 111 35.02 -15.40 7.89
N ALA A 112 35.00 -15.51 6.56
CA ALA A 112 34.94 -14.37 5.65
C ALA A 112 33.61 -13.60 5.75
N MET A 113 32.48 -14.30 5.86
CA MET A 113 31.17 -13.66 5.99
C MET A 113 30.97 -13.00 7.36
N ALA A 114 31.34 -13.69 8.43
CA ALA A 114 31.29 -13.18 9.81
C ALA A 114 32.21 -11.96 9.98
N SER A 115 33.43 -11.99 9.42
CA SER A 115 34.33 -10.83 9.46
C SER A 115 33.81 -9.64 8.64
N LYS A 116 33.15 -9.88 7.50
CA LYS A 116 32.49 -8.80 6.72
C LYS A 116 31.29 -8.21 7.47
N ILE A 117 30.43 -9.04 8.06
CA ILE A 117 29.29 -8.59 8.86
C ILE A 117 29.78 -7.82 10.09
N PHE A 118 30.77 -8.36 10.81
CA PHE A 118 31.36 -7.69 11.97
C PHE A 118 31.99 -6.34 11.60
N LYS A 119 32.66 -6.23 10.45
CA LYS A 119 33.18 -4.95 9.96
C LYS A 119 32.06 -3.99 9.56
N LEU A 120 31.00 -4.46 8.90
CA LEU A 120 29.86 -3.62 8.49
C LEU A 120 29.05 -3.08 9.69
N PHE A 121 28.92 -3.86 10.78
CA PHE A 121 28.17 -3.45 11.96
C PHE A 121 29.04 -2.84 13.08
N GLY A 122 30.34 -3.16 13.15
CA GLY A 122 31.25 -2.67 14.18
C GLY A 122 32.09 -1.44 13.78
N SER A 123 32.15 -1.07 12.50
CA SER A 123 33.04 0.00 12.01
C SER A 123 32.49 1.42 12.17
N HIS A 124 31.44 1.65 12.97
CA HIS A 124 30.90 3.00 13.17
C HIS A 124 31.18 3.60 14.57
N SER A 125 32.19 3.11 15.29
CA SER A 125 32.48 3.62 16.64
C SER A 125 33.95 3.82 17.02
N THR A 126 34.90 3.88 16.08
CA THR A 126 36.28 4.27 16.39
C THR A 126 36.86 5.23 15.36
N GLU A 127 36.41 6.48 15.38
CA GLU A 127 37.19 7.61 14.83
C GLU A 127 36.91 8.88 15.65
N LYS A 128 37.28 8.82 16.93
CA LYS A 128 37.61 10.00 17.74
C LYS A 128 38.64 9.53 18.77
N VAL A 129 39.78 10.21 18.80
CA VAL A 129 40.80 10.33 19.86
C VAL A 129 42.16 10.19 19.17
N ASN A 130 42.75 11.34 18.85
CA ASN A 130 44.18 11.67 18.94
C ASN A 130 44.42 13.02 18.28
N GLU A 131 44.05 14.12 18.95
CA GLU A 131 44.66 15.44 18.68
C GLU A 131 44.27 16.44 19.79
N THR A 132 44.81 16.25 20.98
CA THR A 132 45.06 17.34 21.95
C THR A 132 46.19 16.92 22.87
N GLU A 133 47.39 16.72 22.31
CA GLU A 133 48.61 16.84 23.11
C GLU A 133 49.79 17.20 22.19
N LYS A 134 49.92 18.50 21.91
CA LYS A 134 51.23 19.08 21.70
C LYS A 134 51.23 20.49 22.26
N SER A 135 51.73 20.57 23.48
CA SER A 135 52.37 21.72 24.08
C SER A 135 53.22 22.49 23.07
N ASP A 136 53.03 23.81 22.99
CA ASP A 136 54.13 24.72 22.71
C ASP A 136 54.48 25.49 23.99
N PRO A 137 55.74 25.40 24.47
CA PRO A 137 56.20 26.09 25.65
C PRO A 137 57.00 27.36 25.28
N TYR A 138 56.72 28.44 26.03
CA TYR A 138 57.46 29.71 26.16
C TYR A 138 57.31 30.79 25.07
N GLU A 139 57.00 31.99 25.58
CA GLU A 139 56.92 33.36 25.00
C GLU A 139 55.69 33.78 24.19
#